data_AF-A0A2P1PRA6-F1
#
_entry.id   AF-A0A2P1PRA6-F1
#
_cell.length_a   1.000
_cell.length_b   1.000
_cell.length_c   1.000
_cell.angle_alpha   90.00
_cell.angle_beta   90.00
_cell.angle_gamma   90.00
#
_symmetry.space_group_name_H-M   'P 1'
#
loop_
_entity.id
_entity.type
_entity.pdbx_description
1 polymer ?
#
loop_
_entity_poly.entity_id
_entity_poly.type
_entity_poly.pdbx_seq_one_letter_code
_entity_poly.pdbx_strand_id
1 'polypeptide(L)'
;MTDFNDRFVRLLRATAAKETQTWTLDQTALAVLDGEGMLALALNAGASVAPEARPWVQNRMAALRLRDQLHGRVLGRLADINRQLPEPMLLFKGEALARNLYSDSASRQRNDLDLLVPEPALTATLNALQSAGFRLQQALTSRYARFEVVLDAGLPTPVGLDVHIRPFFRPWRLQHRPYDRLIKDASPLPGWPDIPAPSAGDAILLAALHLAKNPHQRAIWWFDLHLLRHVPGAEATALATHLTPDDRAIVELTLARARLLFESEAEAVSWPAPERLSRLSAWWRDTSALPTASAQIRFCAELLGFGVRRSNR
;
A
#
# COMPACT_ATOMS: atom_id res chain seq x y z
N MET A 1 -21.17 19.15 3.34
CA MET A 1 -20.13 18.24 2.79
C MET A 1 -19.10 18.99 1.94
N THR A 2 -19.48 19.98 1.13
CA THR A 2 -18.55 20.81 0.34
C THR A 2 -17.50 21.54 1.19
N ASP A 3 -17.89 22.26 2.25
CA ASP A 3 -16.95 22.97 3.14
C ASP A 3 -15.92 22.04 3.81
N PHE A 4 -16.32 20.83 4.20
CA PHE A 4 -15.40 19.86 4.81
C PHE A 4 -14.34 19.37 3.81
N ASN A 5 -14.76 19.05 2.59
CA ASN A 5 -13.84 18.62 1.54
C ASN A 5 -12.85 19.73 1.17
N ASP A 6 -13.31 20.98 1.09
CA ASP A 6 -12.45 22.12 0.77
C ASP A 6 -11.43 22.38 1.88
N ARG A 7 -11.85 22.31 3.15
CA ARG A 7 -10.92 22.41 4.30
C ARG A 7 -9.94 21.25 4.36
N PHE A 8 -10.39 20.03 4.09
CA PHE A 8 -9.53 18.85 4.06
C PHE A 8 -8.49 18.97 2.95
N VAL A 9 -8.88 19.38 1.74
CA VAL A 9 -7.95 19.62 0.62
C VAL A 9 -6.99 20.77 0.93
N ARG A 10 -7.45 21.88 1.52
CA ARG A 10 -6.55 22.96 1.95
C ARG A 10 -5.54 22.48 3.00
N LEU A 11 -5.97 21.67 3.95
CA LEU A 11 -5.08 21.08 4.94
C LEU A 11 -4.06 20.13 4.32
N LEU A 12 -4.49 19.30 3.37
CA LEU A 12 -3.59 18.42 2.60
C LEU A 12 -2.54 19.23 1.82
N ARG A 13 -2.95 20.35 1.20
CA ARG A 13 -2.05 21.26 0.48
C ARG A 13 -1.06 21.95 1.42
N ALA A 14 -1.54 22.52 2.52
CA ALA A 14 -0.67 23.14 3.54
C ALA A 14 0.35 22.12 4.10
N THR A 15 -0.09 20.87 4.29
CA THR A 15 0.78 19.77 4.72
C THR A 15 1.87 19.47 3.70
N ALA A 16 1.54 19.45 2.40
CA ALA A 16 2.51 19.23 1.33
C ALA A 16 3.47 20.43 1.15
N ALA A 17 2.96 21.66 1.25
CA ALA A 17 3.71 22.90 1.06
C ALA A 17 4.57 23.29 2.28
N LYS A 18 4.41 22.61 3.43
CA LYS A 18 5.04 22.96 4.72
C LYS A 18 4.74 24.39 5.17
N GLU A 19 3.55 24.91 4.81
CA GLU A 19 3.12 26.26 5.18
C GLU A 19 2.57 26.28 6.62
N THR A 20 3.06 27.21 7.44
CA THR A 20 2.61 27.41 8.82
C THR A 20 1.34 28.24 8.85
N GLN A 21 0.21 27.64 8.50
CA GLN A 21 -1.10 28.28 8.66
C GLN A 21 -1.76 27.76 9.95
N THR A 22 -2.29 28.65 10.78
CA THR A 22 -2.85 28.29 12.10
C THR A 22 -4.26 27.73 11.96
N TRP A 23 -4.35 26.44 11.64
CA TRP A 23 -5.61 25.69 11.70
C TRP A 23 -5.74 25.04 13.07
N THR A 24 -6.78 25.37 13.83
CA THR A 24 -7.13 24.60 15.04
C THR A 24 -8.07 23.47 14.64
N LEU A 25 -7.56 22.24 14.69
CA LEU A 25 -8.32 21.04 14.38
C LEU A 25 -9.15 20.63 15.62
N ASP A 26 -10.46 20.53 15.42
CA ASP A 26 -11.36 19.91 16.38
C ASP A 26 -11.28 18.37 16.33
N GLN A 27 -11.97 17.71 17.26
CA GLN A 27 -11.97 16.25 17.35
C GLN A 27 -12.51 15.56 16.08
N THR A 28 -13.45 16.18 15.37
CA THR A 28 -14.04 15.60 14.15
C THR A 28 -13.03 15.61 13.01
N ALA A 29 -12.37 16.74 12.77
CA ALA A 29 -11.33 16.88 11.76
C ALA A 29 -10.17 15.92 12.03
N LEU A 30 -9.75 15.80 13.30
CA LEU A 30 -8.70 14.88 13.73
C LEU A 30 -9.06 13.41 13.47
N ALA A 31 -10.31 13.00 13.76
CA ALA A 31 -10.77 11.64 13.50
C ALA A 31 -10.79 11.31 12.00
N VAL A 32 -11.19 12.25 11.15
CA VAL A 32 -11.14 12.05 9.69
C VAL A 32 -9.70 11.93 9.22
N LEU A 33 -8.80 12.81 9.65
CA LEU A 33 -7.37 12.72 9.30
C LEU A 33 -6.77 11.38 9.72
N ASP A 34 -7.15 10.84 10.88
CA ASP A 34 -6.70 9.53 11.34
C ASP A 34 -7.23 8.40 10.44
N GLY A 35 -8.53 8.42 10.10
CA GLY A 35 -9.11 7.47 9.15
C GLY A 35 -8.41 7.49 7.79
N GLU A 36 -8.09 8.70 7.31
CA GLU A 36 -7.40 8.94 6.04
C GLU A 36 -5.88 8.69 6.10
N GLY A 37 -5.33 8.43 7.29
CA GLY A 37 -3.91 8.16 7.51
C GLY A 37 -3.01 9.40 7.44
N MET A 38 -3.60 10.59 7.53
CA MET A 38 -2.93 11.88 7.36
C MET A 38 -2.69 12.62 8.68
N LEU A 39 -3.18 12.11 9.82
CA LEU A 39 -3.10 12.78 11.12
C LEU A 39 -1.67 13.21 11.48
N ALA A 40 -0.73 12.25 11.49
CA ALA A 40 0.65 12.54 11.87
C ALA A 40 1.33 13.55 10.94
N LEU A 41 1.01 13.51 9.64
CA LEU A 41 1.54 14.44 8.66
C LEU A 41 1.01 15.86 8.87
N ALA A 42 -0.30 16.01 9.09
CA ALA A 42 -0.90 17.31 9.37
C ALA A 42 -0.30 17.95 10.64
N LEU A 43 -0.10 17.14 11.69
CA LEU A 43 0.53 17.62 12.93
C LEU A 43 2.00 18.01 12.73
N ASN A 44 2.76 17.21 11.97
CA ASN A 44 4.16 17.51 11.64
C ASN A 44 4.29 18.77 10.75
N ALA A 45 3.25 19.11 9.99
CA ALA A 45 3.15 20.34 9.22
C ALA A 45 2.71 21.57 10.06
N GLY A 46 2.48 21.40 11.37
CA GLY A 46 2.17 22.50 12.28
C GLY A 46 0.68 22.74 12.52
N ALA A 47 -0.20 21.81 12.14
CA ALA A 47 -1.62 21.92 12.49
C ALA A 47 -1.79 22.00 14.02
N SER A 48 -2.55 22.99 14.48
CA SER A 48 -2.81 23.20 15.90
C SER A 48 -3.96 22.30 16.37
N VAL A 49 -3.87 21.81 17.60
CA VAL A 49 -4.84 20.87 18.19
C VAL A 49 -5.64 21.61 19.27
N ALA A 50 -6.97 21.54 19.18
CA ALA A 50 -7.85 22.05 20.22
C ALA A 50 -7.46 21.48 21.60
N PRO A 51 -7.40 22.30 22.69
CA PRO A 51 -6.91 21.86 23.99
C PRO A 51 -7.51 20.54 24.49
N GLU A 52 -8.81 20.38 24.33
CA GLU A 52 -9.60 19.19 24.72
C GLU A 52 -9.22 17.93 23.94
N ALA A 53 -8.71 18.05 22.71
CA ALA A 53 -8.31 16.92 21.87
C ALA A 53 -6.84 16.50 22.07
N ARG A 54 -6.03 17.28 22.78
CA ARG A 54 -4.59 17.01 22.97
C ARG A 54 -4.29 15.63 23.58
N PRO A 55 -4.98 15.17 24.64
CA PRO A 55 -4.71 13.85 25.20
C PRO A 55 -4.96 12.72 24.19
N TRP A 56 -6.03 12.83 23.40
CA TRP A 56 -6.32 11.87 22.34
C TRP A 56 -5.23 11.86 21.27
N VAL A 57 -4.81 13.02 20.78
CA VAL A 57 -3.72 13.14 19.79
C VAL A 57 -2.42 12.54 20.33
N GLN A 58 -2.04 12.87 21.57
CA GLN A 58 -0.83 12.34 22.20
C GLN A 58 -0.85 10.80 22.27
N ASN A 59 -1.95 10.22 22.74
CA ASN A 59 -2.12 8.77 22.80
C ASN A 59 -2.06 8.14 21.40
N ARG A 60 -2.67 8.79 20.41
CA ARG A 60 -2.67 8.30 19.04
C ARG A 60 -1.28 8.33 18.41
N MET A 61 -0.53 9.42 18.58
CA MET A 61 0.85 9.54 18.10
C MET A 61 1.79 8.54 18.80
N ALA A 62 1.60 8.32 20.11
CA ALA A 62 2.33 7.28 20.83
C ALA A 62 2.05 5.88 20.26
N ALA A 63 0.79 5.57 19.94
CA ALA A 63 0.41 4.31 19.33
C ALA A 63 1.03 4.11 17.93
N LEU A 64 1.09 5.17 17.10
CA LEU A 64 1.74 5.10 15.78
C LEU A 64 3.25 4.84 15.89
N ARG A 65 3.93 5.50 16.83
CA ARG A 65 5.37 5.27 17.09
C ARG A 65 5.64 3.88 17.64
N LEU A 66 4.82 3.40 18.58
CA LEU A 66 4.93 2.04 19.10
C LEU A 66 4.72 1.02 17.96
N ARG A 67 3.74 1.24 17.09
CA ARG A 67 3.51 0.40 15.91
C ARG A 67 4.74 0.37 15.00
N ASP A 68 5.34 1.52 14.69
CA ASP A 68 6.56 1.59 13.88
C ASP A 68 7.74 0.82 14.50
N GLN A 69 7.92 0.93 15.82
CA GLN A 69 8.94 0.17 16.56
C GLN A 69 8.69 -1.34 16.48
N LEU A 70 7.43 -1.78 16.60
CA LEU A 70 7.08 -3.19 16.45
C LEU A 70 7.35 -3.68 15.02
N HIS A 71 7.03 -2.87 14.01
CA HIS A 71 7.37 -3.17 12.61
C HIS A 71 8.88 -3.29 12.43
N GLY A 72 9.68 -2.39 13.03
CA GLY A 72 11.14 -2.49 13.01
C GLY A 72 11.68 -3.80 13.61
N ARG A 73 11.10 -4.27 14.72
CA ARG A 73 11.46 -5.59 15.30
C ARG A 73 11.12 -6.76 14.36
N VAL A 74 9.97 -6.67 13.68
CA VAL A 74 9.57 -7.66 12.66
C VAL A 74 10.53 -7.62 11.47
N LEU A 75 10.90 -6.43 10.99
CA LEU A 75 11.87 -6.27 9.91
C LEU A 75 13.23 -6.91 10.27
N GLY A 76 13.71 -6.78 11.51
CA GLY A 76 14.93 -7.49 11.92
C GLY A 76 14.85 -9.01 11.79
N ARG A 77 13.72 -9.60 12.19
CA ARG A 77 13.48 -11.04 12.00
C ARG A 77 13.36 -11.41 10.51
N LEU A 78 12.72 -10.55 9.71
CA LEU A 78 12.59 -10.77 8.27
C LEU A 78 13.94 -10.69 7.55
N ALA A 79 14.84 -9.79 7.97
CA ALA A 79 16.20 -9.70 7.47
C ALA A 79 16.98 -11.00 7.75
N ASP A 80 16.88 -11.54 8.97
CA ASP A 80 17.49 -12.81 9.34
C ASP A 80 16.98 -13.98 8.48
N ILE A 81 15.68 -14.02 8.21
CA ILE A 81 15.06 -15.03 7.35
C ILE A 81 15.52 -14.85 5.90
N ASN A 82 15.51 -13.63 5.36
CA ASN A 82 15.92 -13.35 3.98
C ASN A 82 17.33 -13.84 3.68
N ARG A 83 18.27 -13.69 4.63
CA ARG A 83 19.65 -14.19 4.48
C ARG A 83 19.76 -15.71 4.32
N GLN A 84 18.73 -16.45 4.73
CA GLN A 84 18.70 -17.91 4.68
C GLN A 84 17.86 -18.46 3.53
N LEU A 85 17.05 -17.61 2.87
CA LEU A 85 16.22 -18.03 1.76
C LEU A 85 17.03 -18.09 0.46
N PRO A 86 16.76 -19.07 -0.42
CA PRO A 86 17.40 -19.12 -1.74
C PRO A 86 16.95 -17.97 -2.65
N GLU A 87 15.74 -17.47 -2.44
CA GLU A 87 15.15 -16.32 -3.12
C GLU A 87 14.65 -15.34 -2.07
N PRO A 88 15.03 -14.05 -2.14
CA PRO A 88 14.67 -13.09 -1.10
C PRO A 88 13.16 -12.77 -1.11
N MET A 89 12.62 -12.45 0.06
CA MET A 89 11.34 -11.76 0.14
C MET A 89 11.53 -10.29 -0.21
N LEU A 90 10.63 -9.74 -1.03
CA LEU A 90 10.60 -8.31 -1.36
C LEU A 90 9.52 -7.62 -0.52
N LEU A 91 9.91 -6.62 0.27
CA LEU A 91 8.98 -5.81 1.05
C LEU A 91 8.40 -4.70 0.16
N PHE A 92 7.08 -4.58 0.09
CA PHE A 92 6.43 -3.57 -0.76
C PHE A 92 5.28 -2.86 -0.06
N LYS A 93 4.60 -1.98 -0.81
CA LYS A 93 3.50 -1.13 -0.34
C LYS A 93 3.88 -0.37 0.94
N GLY A 94 3.06 -0.49 1.98
CA GLY A 94 3.00 0.53 3.00
C GLY A 94 4.25 0.69 3.84
N GLU A 95 4.87 -0.41 4.24
CA GLU A 95 6.12 -0.38 5.00
C GLU A 95 7.28 0.13 4.14
N ALA A 96 7.39 -0.37 2.90
CA ALA A 96 8.43 0.07 1.97
C ALA A 96 8.35 1.57 1.68
N LEU A 97 7.14 2.10 1.44
CA LEU A 97 6.92 3.53 1.21
C LEU A 97 7.23 4.36 2.45
N ALA A 98 6.82 3.91 3.64
CA ALA A 98 7.09 4.60 4.91
C ALA A 98 8.59 4.81 5.13
N ARG A 99 9.41 3.78 4.88
CA ARG A 99 10.86 3.81 5.13
C ARG A 99 11.63 4.55 4.04
N ASN A 100 11.15 4.53 2.79
CA ASN A 100 11.85 5.16 1.66
C ASN A 100 11.51 6.64 1.45
N LEU A 101 10.29 7.08 1.82
CA LEU A 101 9.79 8.41 1.42
C LEU A 101 9.61 9.37 2.59
N TYR A 102 9.42 8.87 3.81
CA TYR A 102 9.08 9.70 4.97
C TYR A 102 10.30 9.88 5.86
N SER A 103 10.53 11.11 6.32
CA SER A 103 11.61 11.41 7.26
C SER A 103 11.42 10.72 8.62
N ASP A 104 10.17 10.58 9.05
CA ASP A 104 9.75 9.74 10.17
C ASP A 104 8.78 8.68 9.64
N SER A 105 9.21 7.41 9.61
CA SER A 105 8.38 6.32 9.11
C SER A 105 7.09 6.15 9.92
N ALA A 106 7.04 6.55 11.19
CA ALA A 106 5.81 6.49 11.99
C ALA A 106 4.73 7.49 11.54
N SER A 107 5.09 8.50 10.73
CA SER A 107 4.14 9.47 10.18
C SER A 107 3.21 8.86 9.11
N ARG A 108 3.62 7.76 8.48
CA ARG A 108 2.79 7.02 7.52
C ARG A 108 2.08 5.86 8.21
N GLN A 109 0.80 6.04 8.54
CA GLN A 109 0.00 5.00 9.18
C GLN A 109 -0.15 3.75 8.30
N ARG A 110 0.11 2.59 8.91
CA ARG A 110 -0.02 1.25 8.31
C ARG A 110 -0.29 0.21 9.40
N ASN A 111 -0.88 -0.92 9.00
CA ASN A 111 -1.35 -1.94 9.95
C ASN A 111 -0.62 -3.29 9.78
N ASP A 112 0.04 -3.48 8.65
CA ASP A 112 0.59 -4.72 8.15
C ASP A 112 1.92 -4.50 7.42
N LEU A 113 2.59 -5.61 7.11
CA LEU A 113 3.75 -5.67 6.22
C LEU A 113 3.37 -6.56 5.03
N ASP A 114 3.46 -6.00 3.83
CA ASP A 114 3.26 -6.74 2.59
C ASP A 114 4.59 -7.30 2.09
N LEU A 115 4.65 -8.62 1.90
CA LEU A 115 5.80 -9.34 1.36
C LEU A 115 5.45 -9.94 0.00
N LEU A 116 6.34 -9.83 -0.96
CA LEU A 116 6.23 -10.50 -2.26
C LEU A 116 7.32 -11.56 -2.37
N VAL A 117 6.94 -12.78 -2.72
CA VAL A 117 7.86 -13.91 -2.91
C VAL A 117 7.62 -14.59 -4.25
N PRO A 118 8.62 -15.22 -4.86
CA PRO A 118 8.38 -16.04 -6.03
C PRO A 118 7.57 -17.28 -5.65
N GLU A 119 6.64 -17.69 -6.51
CA GLU A 119 5.73 -18.82 -6.26
C GLU A 119 6.48 -20.12 -5.85
N PRO A 120 7.62 -20.49 -6.48
CA PRO A 120 8.42 -21.65 -6.05
C PRO A 120 8.99 -21.54 -4.63
N ALA A 121 9.23 -20.33 -4.11
CA ALA A 121 9.81 -20.11 -2.79
C ALA A 121 8.76 -19.95 -1.68
N LEU A 122 7.47 -19.96 -2.01
CA LEU A 122 6.39 -19.71 -1.04
C LEU A 122 6.47 -20.69 0.13
N THR A 123 6.51 -22.01 -0.12
CA THR A 123 6.55 -23.03 0.94
C THR A 123 7.76 -22.87 1.85
N ALA A 124 8.95 -22.66 1.26
CA ALA A 124 10.18 -22.44 2.02
C ALA A 124 10.08 -21.17 2.89
N THR A 125 9.55 -20.10 2.34
CA THR A 125 9.32 -18.84 3.07
C THR A 125 8.36 -19.02 4.24
N LEU A 126 7.22 -19.67 4.02
CA LEU A 126 6.23 -19.90 5.07
C LEU A 126 6.80 -20.77 6.20
N ASN A 127 7.56 -21.83 5.87
CA ASN A 127 8.23 -22.66 6.85
C ASN A 127 9.26 -21.87 7.66
N ALA A 128 10.04 -21.00 7.01
CA ALA A 128 11.02 -20.15 7.68
C ALA A 128 10.34 -19.14 8.61
N LEU A 129 9.26 -18.49 8.17
CA LEU A 129 8.45 -17.60 9.01
C LEU A 129 7.87 -18.35 10.22
N GLN A 130 7.28 -19.53 10.02
CA GLN A 130 6.73 -20.32 11.12
C GLN A 130 7.81 -20.76 12.12
N SER A 131 8.97 -21.19 11.62
CA SER A 131 10.12 -21.58 12.45
C SER A 131 10.68 -20.39 13.24
N ALA A 132 10.61 -19.19 12.68
CA ALA A 132 10.95 -17.96 13.37
C ALA A 132 9.90 -17.51 14.40
N GLY A 133 8.77 -18.22 14.54
CA GLY A 133 7.72 -17.95 15.52
C GLY A 133 6.53 -17.13 15.00
N PHE A 134 6.44 -16.88 13.68
CA PHE A 134 5.25 -16.27 13.09
C PHE A 134 4.11 -17.30 13.03
N ARG A 135 2.90 -16.90 13.43
CA ARG A 135 1.74 -17.79 13.48
C ARG A 135 0.85 -17.56 12.28
N LEU A 136 0.54 -18.64 11.55
CA LEU A 136 -0.42 -18.61 10.46
C LEU A 136 -1.81 -18.29 11.01
N GLN A 137 -2.40 -17.17 10.60
CA GLN A 137 -3.77 -16.78 10.96
C GLN A 137 -4.76 -17.22 9.89
N GLN A 138 -4.40 -16.97 8.63
CA GLN A 138 -5.26 -17.25 7.50
C GLN A 138 -4.42 -17.59 6.27
N ALA A 139 -4.78 -18.67 5.60
CA ALA A 139 -4.26 -19.00 4.27
C ALA A 139 -5.38 -18.83 3.26
N LEU A 140 -5.35 -17.73 2.50
CA LEU A 140 -6.18 -17.58 1.30
C LEU A 140 -5.33 -17.96 0.10
N THR A 141 -5.27 -19.26 -0.21
CA THR A 141 -4.55 -19.76 -1.39
C THR A 141 -5.55 -20.14 -2.47
N SER A 142 -5.84 -19.21 -3.38
CA SER A 142 -6.70 -19.43 -4.53
C SER A 142 -5.93 -19.11 -5.81
N ARG A 143 -6.04 -19.95 -6.84
CA ARG A 143 -5.12 -19.94 -7.99
C ARG A 143 -5.13 -18.62 -8.78
N TYR A 144 -6.25 -17.91 -8.73
CA TYR A 144 -6.51 -16.77 -9.59
C TYR A 144 -6.98 -15.52 -8.83
N ALA A 145 -7.62 -15.64 -7.67
CA ALA A 145 -8.30 -14.50 -7.03
C ALA A 145 -7.58 -13.88 -5.82
N ARG A 146 -6.83 -14.66 -5.04
CA ARG A 146 -6.18 -14.20 -3.80
C ARG A 146 -5.14 -15.21 -3.33
N PHE A 147 -3.91 -14.73 -3.15
CA PHE A 147 -2.83 -15.45 -2.49
C PHE A 147 -2.28 -14.54 -1.41
N GLU A 148 -2.87 -14.67 -0.23
CA GLU A 148 -2.54 -13.88 0.94
C GLU A 148 -2.46 -14.86 2.09
N VAL A 149 -1.25 -15.00 2.63
CA VAL A 149 -1.04 -15.70 3.89
C VAL A 149 -0.84 -14.63 4.94
N VAL A 150 -1.79 -14.54 5.88
CA VAL A 150 -1.75 -13.60 6.99
C VAL A 150 -1.06 -14.29 8.16
N LEU A 151 0.06 -13.73 8.61
CA LEU A 151 0.75 -14.19 9.81
C LEU A 151 0.76 -13.13 10.91
N ASP A 152 0.85 -13.61 12.15
CA ASP A 152 1.04 -12.80 13.35
C ASP A 152 2.46 -13.00 13.89
N ALA A 153 3.15 -11.91 14.21
CA ALA A 153 4.51 -11.94 14.75
C ALA A 153 4.66 -12.56 16.16
N GLY A 154 3.57 -12.90 16.86
CA GLY A 154 3.55 -13.43 18.22
C GLY A 154 3.87 -12.39 19.29
N LEU A 155 3.65 -11.11 18.99
CA LEU A 155 3.90 -9.99 19.90
C LEU A 155 2.63 -9.64 20.71
N PRO A 156 2.75 -8.99 21.88
CA PRO A 156 1.58 -8.55 22.66
C PRO A 156 0.61 -7.69 21.85
N THR A 157 1.14 -6.92 20.89
CA THR A 157 0.37 -6.25 19.85
C THR A 157 0.74 -6.89 18.51
N PRO A 158 -0.20 -7.57 17.85
CA PRO A 158 0.10 -8.35 16.67
C PRO A 158 0.42 -7.44 15.48
N VAL A 159 1.44 -7.83 14.73
CA VAL A 159 1.82 -7.22 13.46
C VAL A 159 1.48 -8.22 12.37
N GLY A 160 0.57 -7.82 11.48
CA GLY A 160 0.14 -8.65 10.35
C GLY A 160 1.21 -8.70 9.26
N LEU A 161 1.46 -9.88 8.72
CA LEU A 161 2.27 -10.07 7.52
C LEU A 161 1.39 -10.65 6.43
N ASP A 162 1.31 -9.96 5.30
CA ASP A 162 0.61 -10.44 4.11
C ASP A 162 1.64 -10.95 3.11
N VAL A 163 1.74 -12.27 2.95
CA VAL A 163 2.64 -12.89 1.96
C VAL A 163 1.91 -13.08 0.64
N HIS A 164 2.39 -12.40 -0.39
CA HIS A 164 1.89 -12.39 -1.75
C HIS A 164 2.85 -13.14 -2.67
N ILE A 165 2.33 -13.86 -3.67
CA ILE A 165 3.16 -14.37 -4.79
C ILE A 165 3.05 -13.51 -6.05
N ARG A 166 2.10 -12.55 -6.06
CA ARG A 166 1.85 -11.63 -7.17
C ARG A 166 1.47 -10.27 -6.57
N PRO A 167 1.91 -9.14 -7.15
CA PRO A 167 1.63 -7.82 -6.59
C PRO A 167 0.15 -7.42 -6.73
N PHE A 168 -0.59 -8.06 -7.64
CA PHE A 168 -1.99 -7.79 -7.92
C PHE A 168 -2.81 -9.08 -7.92
N PHE A 169 -4.12 -8.95 -7.65
CA PHE A 169 -5.07 -10.07 -7.60
C PHE A 169 -5.94 -10.21 -8.87
N ARG A 170 -5.69 -9.42 -9.91
CA ARG A 170 -6.52 -9.43 -11.14
C ARG A 170 -5.78 -10.18 -12.25
N PRO A 171 -6.33 -11.27 -12.82
CA PRO A 171 -5.66 -12.11 -13.81
C PRO A 171 -4.98 -11.35 -14.96
N TRP A 172 -5.68 -10.39 -15.57
CA TRP A 172 -5.13 -9.60 -16.67
C TRP A 172 -3.97 -8.67 -16.25
N ARG A 173 -3.89 -8.31 -14.96
CA ARG A 173 -2.80 -7.48 -14.40
C ARG A 173 -1.62 -8.27 -13.84
N LEU A 174 -1.74 -9.60 -13.73
CA LEU A 174 -0.68 -10.45 -13.16
C LEU A 174 0.62 -10.40 -13.96
N GLN A 175 0.54 -9.98 -15.23
CA GLN A 175 1.66 -9.98 -16.17
C GLN A 175 2.48 -8.68 -16.18
N HIS A 176 1.96 -7.58 -15.61
CA HIS A 176 2.58 -6.27 -15.82
C HIS A 176 3.89 -6.07 -15.06
N ARG A 177 4.07 -6.75 -13.92
CA ARG A 177 5.31 -6.68 -13.16
C ARG A 177 5.52 -7.92 -12.29
N PRO A 178 5.96 -9.05 -12.87
CA PRO A 178 6.24 -10.26 -12.10
C PRO A 178 7.39 -10.02 -11.11
N TYR A 179 7.48 -10.88 -10.10
CA TYR A 179 8.52 -10.81 -9.06
C TYR A 179 9.93 -10.62 -9.64
N ASP A 180 10.33 -11.42 -10.64
CA ASP A 180 11.67 -11.36 -11.27
C ASP A 180 12.04 -9.98 -11.81
N ARG A 181 11.05 -9.20 -12.27
CA ARG A 181 11.27 -7.84 -12.75
C ARG A 181 11.40 -6.85 -11.59
N LEU A 182 10.55 -6.99 -10.57
CA LEU A 182 10.59 -6.14 -9.38
C LEU A 182 11.89 -6.32 -8.61
N ILE A 183 12.33 -7.57 -8.41
CA ILE A 183 13.54 -7.86 -7.64
C ILE A 183 14.81 -7.42 -8.36
N LYS A 184 14.83 -7.49 -9.71
CA LYS A 184 15.97 -7.05 -10.51
C LYS A 184 16.26 -5.56 -10.34
N ASP A 185 15.21 -4.75 -10.26
CA ASP A 185 15.31 -3.30 -10.14
C ASP A 185 15.22 -2.85 -8.66
N ALA A 186 15.09 -3.79 -7.71
CA ALA A 186 14.91 -3.50 -6.30
C ALA A 186 16.17 -2.85 -5.68
N SER A 187 15.93 -2.00 -4.69
CA SER A 187 16.98 -1.41 -3.86
C SER A 187 16.85 -1.90 -2.41
N PRO A 188 17.96 -1.96 -1.65
CA PRO A 188 17.89 -2.24 -0.23
C PRO A 188 17.01 -1.22 0.51
N LEU A 189 16.23 -1.68 1.48
CA LEU A 189 15.41 -0.82 2.33
C LEU A 189 16.32 -0.03 3.30
N PRO A 190 16.12 1.29 3.47
CA PRO A 190 16.90 2.09 4.41
C PRO A 190 16.92 1.51 5.83
N GLY A 191 18.12 1.29 6.38
CA GLY A 191 18.33 0.67 7.69
C GLY A 191 18.25 -0.87 7.70
N TRP A 192 17.87 -1.51 6.59
CA TRP A 192 17.68 -2.95 6.47
C TRP A 192 18.24 -3.47 5.13
N PRO A 193 19.57 -3.57 4.99
CA PRO A 193 20.20 -3.88 3.70
C PRO A 193 19.81 -5.25 3.11
N ASP A 194 19.41 -6.20 3.95
CA ASP A 194 18.97 -7.55 3.55
C ASP A 194 17.49 -7.63 3.15
N ILE A 195 16.77 -6.50 3.16
CA ILE A 195 15.36 -6.43 2.76
C ILE A 195 15.26 -5.60 1.49
N PRO A 196 15.08 -6.24 0.31
CA PRO A 196 14.85 -5.50 -0.92
C PRO A 196 13.45 -4.86 -0.92
N ALA A 197 13.36 -3.68 -1.53
CA ALA A 197 12.13 -2.94 -1.78
C ALA A 197 12.04 -2.52 -3.26
N PRO A 198 10.83 -2.33 -3.83
CA PRO A 198 10.68 -1.86 -5.21
C PRO A 198 11.47 -0.58 -5.46
N SER A 199 11.99 -0.44 -6.68
CA SER A 199 12.47 0.85 -7.18
C SER A 199 11.36 1.92 -7.05
N ALA A 200 11.73 3.20 -7.03
CA ALA A 200 10.73 4.26 -6.97
C ALA A 200 9.74 4.25 -8.16
N GLY A 201 10.20 3.87 -9.36
CA GLY A 201 9.33 3.72 -10.53
C GLY A 201 8.35 2.55 -10.40
N ASP A 202 8.82 1.41 -9.87
CA ASP A 202 7.94 0.28 -9.57
C ASP A 202 6.96 0.61 -8.43
N ALA A 203 7.39 1.38 -7.43
CA ALA A 203 6.54 1.83 -6.35
C ALA A 203 5.40 2.73 -6.86
N ILE A 204 5.64 3.60 -7.86
CA ILE A 204 4.59 4.37 -8.54
C ILE A 204 3.58 3.43 -9.20
N LEU A 205 4.06 2.46 -9.99
CA LEU A 205 3.21 1.49 -10.68
C LEU A 205 2.32 0.71 -9.68
N LEU A 206 2.94 0.18 -8.62
CA LEU A 206 2.26 -0.58 -7.58
C LEU A 206 1.21 0.28 -6.85
N ALA A 207 1.55 1.52 -6.47
CA ALA A 207 0.66 2.43 -5.76
C ALA A 207 -0.53 2.87 -6.64
N ALA A 208 -0.27 3.26 -7.89
CA ALA A 208 -1.30 3.70 -8.84
C ALA A 208 -2.32 2.58 -9.13
N LEU A 209 -1.84 1.37 -9.43
CA LEU A 209 -2.71 0.22 -9.70
C LEU A 209 -3.45 -0.26 -8.45
N HIS A 210 -2.83 -0.17 -7.28
CA HIS A 210 -3.50 -0.43 -6.00
C HIS A 210 -4.65 0.56 -5.77
N LEU A 211 -4.40 1.85 -5.96
CA LEU A 211 -5.39 2.89 -5.77
C LEU A 211 -6.58 2.75 -6.73
N ALA A 212 -6.32 2.43 -7.99
CA ALA A 212 -7.36 2.22 -8.99
C ALA A 212 -8.28 1.02 -8.69
N LYS A 213 -7.80 0.05 -7.93
CA LYS A 213 -8.56 -1.16 -7.57
C LYS A 213 -9.42 -0.97 -6.32
N ASN A 214 -8.98 -0.13 -5.38
CA ASN A 214 -9.61 -0.03 -4.08
C ASN A 214 -10.78 0.97 -4.10
N PRO A 215 -12.00 0.55 -3.70
CA PRO A 215 -13.14 1.45 -3.63
C PRO A 215 -13.01 2.49 -2.51
N HIS A 216 -12.22 2.19 -1.48
CA HIS A 216 -11.87 3.11 -0.41
C HIS A 216 -10.49 3.69 -0.72
N GLN A 217 -10.43 4.93 -1.21
CA GLN A 217 -9.18 5.58 -1.58
C GLN A 217 -8.75 6.51 -0.44
N ARG A 218 -7.90 6.01 0.46
CA ARG A 218 -7.39 6.81 1.58
C ARG A 218 -6.47 7.92 1.07
N ALA A 219 -6.55 9.11 1.66
CA ALA A 219 -5.74 10.27 1.25
C ALA A 219 -4.23 9.99 1.32
N ILE A 220 -3.77 9.19 2.28
CA ILE A 220 -2.35 8.81 2.40
C ILE A 220 -1.81 8.12 1.13
N TRP A 221 -2.64 7.39 0.38
CA TRP A 221 -2.18 6.74 -0.85
C TRP A 221 -1.96 7.71 -2.00
N TRP A 222 -2.77 8.77 -2.07
CA TRP A 222 -2.53 9.87 -3.00
C TRP A 222 -1.27 10.64 -2.61
N PHE A 223 -1.05 10.83 -1.30
CA PHE A 223 0.14 11.49 -0.80
C PHE A 223 1.41 10.67 -1.10
N ASP A 224 1.37 9.35 -0.98
CA ASP A 224 2.47 8.47 -1.40
C ASP A 224 2.87 8.70 -2.88
N LEU A 225 1.87 8.79 -3.78
CA LEU A 225 2.11 9.07 -5.20
C LEU A 225 2.71 10.47 -5.42
N HIS A 226 2.26 11.46 -4.65
CA HIS A 226 2.83 12.80 -4.67
C HIS A 226 4.30 12.82 -4.21
N LEU A 227 4.66 12.08 -3.15
CA LEU A 227 6.06 11.97 -2.73
C LEU A 227 6.91 11.21 -3.78
N LEU A 228 6.40 10.09 -4.31
CA LEU A 228 7.13 9.26 -5.26
C LEU A 228 7.52 9.99 -6.54
N ARG A 229 6.65 10.85 -7.07
CA ARG A 229 6.94 11.61 -8.30
C ARG A 229 8.05 12.65 -8.13
N HIS A 230 8.36 13.04 -6.90
CA HIS A 230 9.49 13.92 -6.61
C HIS A 230 10.82 13.15 -6.51
N VAL A 231 10.79 11.80 -6.52
CA VAL A 231 12.00 11.00 -6.65
C VAL A 231 12.52 11.08 -8.09
N PRO A 232 13.77 11.52 -8.33
CA PRO A 232 14.30 11.71 -9.67
C PRO A 232 14.16 10.47 -10.55
N GLY A 233 13.61 10.65 -11.76
CA GLY A 233 13.44 9.59 -12.76
C GLY A 233 12.33 8.57 -12.47
N ALA A 234 11.74 8.56 -11.27
CA ALA A 234 10.76 7.55 -10.88
C ALA A 234 9.56 7.49 -11.82
N GLU A 235 8.98 8.65 -12.15
CA GLU A 235 7.83 8.74 -13.05
C GLU A 235 8.15 8.28 -14.47
N ALA A 236 9.30 8.71 -15.01
CA ALA A 236 9.74 8.28 -16.33
C ALA A 236 9.94 6.76 -16.39
N THR A 237 10.56 6.16 -15.36
CA THR A 237 10.73 4.71 -15.24
C THR A 237 9.39 3.98 -15.15
N ALA A 238 8.45 4.49 -14.35
CA ALA A 238 7.11 3.91 -14.23
C ALA A 238 6.40 3.88 -15.60
N LEU A 239 6.46 4.99 -16.34
CA LEU A 239 5.84 5.12 -17.66
C LEU A 239 6.62 4.39 -18.77
N ALA A 240 7.92 4.14 -18.61
CA ALA A 240 8.71 3.34 -19.54
C ALA A 240 8.48 1.84 -19.41
N THR A 241 7.85 1.39 -18.31
CA THR A 241 7.46 0.00 -18.13
C THR A 241 6.50 -0.43 -19.24
N HIS A 242 6.61 -1.68 -19.69
CA HIS A 242 5.70 -2.26 -20.67
C HIS A 242 4.29 -2.45 -20.07
N LEU A 243 3.54 -1.36 -19.98
CA LEU A 243 2.15 -1.31 -19.54
C LEU A 243 1.22 -1.52 -20.74
N THR A 244 0.05 -2.09 -20.48
CA THR A 244 -1.07 -1.99 -21.43
C THR A 244 -1.50 -0.54 -21.55
N PRO A 245 -2.15 -0.14 -22.66
CA PRO A 245 -2.72 1.21 -22.79
C PRO A 245 -3.60 1.61 -21.59
N ASP A 246 -4.42 0.68 -21.09
CA ASP A 246 -5.30 0.90 -19.95
C ASP A 246 -4.54 1.15 -18.64
N ASP A 247 -3.55 0.33 -18.32
CA ASP A 247 -2.79 0.52 -17.08
C ASP A 247 -1.88 1.75 -17.15
N ARG A 248 -1.36 2.09 -18.35
CA ARG A 248 -0.69 3.37 -18.58
C ARG A 248 -1.62 4.54 -18.29
N ALA A 249 -2.84 4.54 -18.85
CA ALA A 249 -3.83 5.59 -18.62
C ALA A 249 -4.18 5.71 -17.13
N ILE A 250 -4.24 4.60 -16.39
CA ILE A 250 -4.45 4.62 -14.94
C ILE A 250 -3.27 5.26 -14.21
N VAL A 251 -2.04 4.89 -14.54
CA VAL A 251 -0.84 5.48 -13.93
C VAL A 251 -0.79 6.99 -14.21
N GLU A 252 -0.96 7.39 -15.46
CA GLU A 252 -0.97 8.81 -15.86
C GLU A 252 -2.08 9.61 -15.17
N LEU A 253 -3.30 9.06 -15.13
CA LEU A 253 -4.44 9.71 -14.47
C LEU A 253 -4.24 9.82 -12.96
N THR A 254 -3.72 8.79 -12.30
CA THR A 254 -3.49 8.82 -10.84
C THR A 254 -2.37 9.78 -10.47
N LEU A 255 -1.29 9.83 -11.25
CA LEU A 255 -0.23 10.81 -11.09
C LEU A 255 -0.75 12.23 -11.30
N ALA A 256 -1.48 12.48 -12.40
CA ALA A 256 -2.10 13.78 -12.70
C ALA A 256 -2.99 14.25 -11.54
N ARG A 257 -3.81 13.35 -10.98
CA ARG A 257 -4.66 13.63 -9.81
C ARG A 257 -3.84 13.95 -8.57
N ALA A 258 -2.79 13.18 -8.27
CA ALA A 258 -1.90 13.50 -7.14
C ALA A 258 -1.30 14.91 -7.30
N ARG A 259 -0.90 15.31 -8.52
CA ARG A 259 -0.44 16.70 -8.77
C ARG A 259 -1.52 17.72 -8.46
N LEU A 260 -2.73 17.52 -9.00
CA LEU A 260 -3.84 18.45 -8.80
C LEU A 260 -4.23 18.59 -7.32
N LEU A 261 -4.13 17.51 -6.55
CA LEU A 261 -4.46 17.52 -5.12
C LEU A 261 -3.46 18.32 -4.30
N PHE A 262 -2.16 18.12 -4.53
CA PHE A 262 -1.12 18.64 -3.64
C PHE A 262 -0.33 19.84 -4.20
N GLU A 263 -0.42 20.16 -5.49
CA GLU A 263 0.36 21.24 -6.12
C GLU A 263 -0.49 22.32 -6.80
N SER A 264 -1.76 22.06 -7.12
CA SER A 264 -2.60 23.07 -7.77
C SER A 264 -3.18 24.05 -6.77
N GLU A 265 -3.12 25.34 -7.06
CA GLU A 265 -3.86 26.37 -6.32
C GLU A 265 -5.37 26.37 -6.65
N ALA A 266 -5.80 25.65 -7.69
CA ALA A 266 -7.19 25.69 -8.16
C ALA A 266 -8.18 25.30 -7.04
N GLU A 267 -9.19 26.14 -6.83
CA GLU A 267 -10.10 26.05 -5.67
C GLU A 267 -11.11 24.89 -5.71
N ALA A 268 -11.22 24.16 -6.82
CA ALA A 268 -12.10 23.00 -6.89
C ALA A 268 -11.60 21.99 -7.92
N VAL A 269 -10.92 20.94 -7.46
CA VAL A 269 -10.78 19.73 -8.27
C VAL A 269 -12.10 18.99 -8.15
N SER A 270 -12.98 19.20 -9.13
CA SER A 270 -14.12 18.29 -9.35
C SER A 270 -13.55 16.88 -9.45
N TRP A 271 -13.91 16.02 -8.49
CA TRP A 271 -13.52 14.63 -8.52
C TRP A 271 -14.27 13.97 -9.68
N PRO A 272 -13.63 13.62 -10.81
CA PRO A 272 -14.25 12.64 -11.69
C PRO A 272 -14.54 11.43 -10.82
N ALA A 273 -15.81 11.02 -10.77
CA ALA A 273 -16.18 9.75 -10.17
C ALA A 273 -15.14 8.73 -10.65
N PRO A 274 -14.49 7.95 -9.75
CA PRO A 274 -13.53 6.94 -10.18
C PRO A 274 -14.23 6.24 -11.32
N GLU A 275 -13.61 6.24 -12.51
CA GLU A 275 -14.21 5.61 -13.67
C GLU A 275 -14.59 4.24 -13.17
N ARG A 276 -15.89 4.03 -12.97
CA ARG A 276 -16.40 2.72 -12.66
C ARG A 276 -16.21 2.05 -14.00
N LEU A 277 -14.99 1.55 -14.26
CA LEU A 277 -14.83 0.31 -14.98
C LEU A 277 -15.85 -0.56 -14.30
N SER A 278 -16.99 -0.72 -14.97
CA SER A 278 -18.15 -1.33 -14.36
C SER A 278 -17.64 -2.66 -13.82
N ARG A 279 -18.14 -3.09 -12.65
CA ARG A 279 -17.73 -4.40 -12.11
C ARG A 279 -17.82 -5.48 -13.20
N LEU A 280 -18.76 -5.31 -14.14
CA LEU A 280 -18.91 -6.06 -15.39
C LEU A 280 -17.72 -5.92 -16.37
N SER A 281 -17.26 -4.72 -16.73
CA SER A 281 -16.11 -4.58 -17.64
C SER A 281 -14.82 -5.13 -17.02
N ALA A 282 -14.62 -4.88 -15.73
CA ALA A 282 -13.48 -5.40 -15.00
C ALA A 282 -13.54 -6.93 -14.89
N TRP A 283 -14.73 -7.50 -14.65
CA TRP A 283 -14.97 -8.95 -14.63
C TRP A 283 -14.75 -9.58 -16.02
N TRP A 284 -15.30 -8.97 -17.08
CA TRP A 284 -15.12 -9.43 -18.45
C TRP A 284 -13.65 -9.50 -18.85
N ARG A 285 -12.85 -8.50 -18.48
CA ARG A 285 -11.40 -8.51 -18.74
C ARG A 285 -10.68 -9.62 -17.98
N ASP A 286 -11.00 -9.81 -16.70
CA ASP A 286 -10.40 -10.88 -15.91
C ASP A 286 -10.70 -12.26 -16.49
N THR A 287 -11.96 -12.52 -16.86
CA THR A 287 -12.37 -13.81 -17.43
C THR A 287 -11.78 -14.01 -18.82
N SER A 288 -11.78 -12.98 -19.66
CA SER A 288 -11.20 -13.02 -21.02
C SER A 288 -9.69 -13.24 -21.01
N ALA A 289 -8.99 -12.83 -19.95
CA ALA A 289 -7.55 -13.05 -19.79
C ALA A 289 -7.16 -14.47 -19.36
N LEU A 290 -8.14 -15.31 -19.00
CA LEU A 290 -7.87 -16.69 -18.58
C LEU A 290 -7.88 -17.63 -19.80
N PRO A 291 -6.88 -18.54 -19.91
CA PRO A 291 -6.61 -19.25 -21.16
C PRO A 291 -7.65 -20.35 -21.49
N THR A 292 -8.50 -20.74 -20.54
CA THR A 292 -9.48 -21.82 -20.73
C THR A 292 -10.79 -21.54 -19.99
N ALA A 293 -11.89 -22.11 -20.47
CA ALA A 293 -13.19 -22.08 -19.78
C ALA A 293 -13.10 -22.64 -18.36
N SER A 294 -12.27 -23.68 -18.14
CA SER A 294 -12.05 -24.24 -16.80
C SER A 294 -11.38 -23.26 -15.84
N ALA A 295 -10.45 -22.43 -16.34
CA ALA A 295 -9.81 -21.39 -15.56
C ALA A 295 -10.79 -20.25 -15.24
N GLN A 296 -11.64 -19.87 -16.19
CA GLN A 296 -12.72 -18.89 -16.00
C GLN A 296 -13.71 -19.33 -14.93
N ILE A 297 -14.23 -20.55 -15.03
CA ILE A 297 -15.14 -21.14 -14.03
C ILE A 297 -14.48 -21.15 -12.65
N ARG A 298 -13.21 -21.57 -12.56
CA ARG A 298 -12.49 -21.59 -11.28
C ARG A 298 -12.29 -20.20 -10.72
N PHE A 299 -11.91 -19.21 -11.52
CA PHE A 299 -11.76 -17.83 -11.07
C PHE A 299 -13.09 -17.26 -10.55
N CYS A 300 -14.21 -17.49 -11.25
CA CYS A 300 -15.53 -17.12 -10.78
C CYS A 300 -15.90 -17.82 -9.46
N ALA A 301 -15.60 -19.12 -9.34
CA ALA A 301 -15.80 -19.87 -8.10
C ALA A 301 -14.99 -19.27 -6.94
N GLU A 302 -13.70 -19.00 -7.15
CA GLU A 302 -12.80 -18.39 -6.16
C GLU A 302 -13.27 -16.99 -5.73
N LEU A 303 -13.71 -16.16 -6.68
CA LEU A 303 -14.30 -14.84 -6.39
C LEU A 303 -15.56 -14.92 -5.52
N LEU A 304 -16.38 -15.95 -5.74
CA LEU A 304 -17.60 -16.22 -4.96
C LEU A 304 -17.30 -16.99 -3.66
N GLY A 305 -16.04 -17.31 -3.38
CA GLY A 305 -15.62 -18.06 -2.20
C GLY A 305 -15.81 -19.58 -2.30
N PHE A 306 -16.25 -20.11 -3.45
CA PHE A 306 -16.31 -21.54 -3.71
C PHE A 306 -14.90 -22.11 -3.94
N GLY A 307 -14.56 -23.20 -3.24
CA GLY A 307 -13.26 -23.87 -3.39
C GLY A 307 -12.10 -23.23 -2.63
N VAL A 308 -12.31 -22.10 -1.94
CA VAL A 308 -11.34 -21.56 -0.97
C VAL A 308 -11.39 -22.46 0.26
N ARG A 309 -10.41 -23.36 0.41
CA ARG A 309 -10.22 -24.10 1.65
C ARG A 309 -9.78 -23.11 2.73
N ARG A 310 -10.73 -22.64 3.54
CA ARG A 310 -10.40 -21.98 4.81
C ARG A 310 -9.94 -23.07 5.77
N SER A 311 -8.64 -23.30 5.86
CA SER A 311 -8.11 -24.08 6.97
C SER A 311 -8.01 -23.15 8.18
N ASN A 312 -9.04 -23.17 9.03
CA ASN A 312 -8.87 -22.68 10.39
C ASN A 312 -8.05 -23.76 11.12
N ARG A 313 -6.82 -23.44 11.51
CA ARG A 313 -6.07 -24.22 12.49
C ARG A 313 -5.96 -23.40 13.76
#